data_AF-A0A6M0AS22-F1
#
_entry.id   AF-A0A6M0AS22-F1
#
_cell.length_a   1.000
_cell.length_b   1.000
_cell.length_c   1.000
_cell.angle_alpha   90.00
_cell.angle_beta   90.00
_cell.angle_gamma   90.00
#
_symmetry.space_group_name_H-M   'P 1'
#
loop_
_entity.id
_entity.type
_entity.pdbx_description
1 polymer ?
#
loop_
_entity_poly.entity_id
_entity_poly.type
_entity_poly.pdbx_seq_one_letter_code
_entity_poly.pdbx_strand_id
1 'polypeptide(L)'
;MANYGYSRDKKRGKLQIVFGLLCNREGCPIAVEVFEGNKSDTTTLGKQIEKVRHRFGISKIIWVGDRGMITQTRIDKEFSSYEDLDWITALTAPQIKKLAEQKVIQLGLFDEQNLVEVESGDYPEVRPVANLIRLRKAHLEKD
;
A
#
# COMPACT_ATOMS: atom_id res chain seq x y z
N MET A 1 -4.43 -23.40 -5.31
CA MET A 1 -5.53 -24.38 -5.56
C MET A 1 -6.74 -23.60 -6.05
N ALA A 2 -7.53 -24.12 -6.98
CA ALA A 2 -8.62 -23.35 -7.57
C ALA A 2 -9.86 -23.34 -6.67
N ASN A 3 -10.45 -22.17 -6.39
CA ASN A 3 -11.65 -22.04 -5.56
C ASN A 3 -12.55 -20.89 -6.03
N TYR A 4 -13.83 -20.91 -5.64
CA TYR A 4 -14.77 -19.82 -5.92
C TYR A 4 -14.50 -18.65 -4.99
N GLY A 5 -14.19 -17.49 -5.57
CA GLY A 5 -13.95 -16.25 -4.83
C GLY A 5 -14.61 -15.05 -5.48
N TYR A 6 -14.27 -13.86 -4.97
CA TYR A 6 -14.73 -12.60 -5.52
C TYR A 6 -13.96 -12.27 -6.81
N SER A 7 -14.63 -12.39 -7.96
CA SER A 7 -14.05 -11.98 -9.24
C SER A 7 -13.99 -10.45 -9.33
N ARG A 8 -12.79 -9.91 -9.60
CA ARG A 8 -12.61 -8.47 -9.88
C ARG A 8 -13.38 -8.00 -11.11
N ASP A 9 -13.64 -8.90 -12.06
CA ASP A 9 -14.49 -8.67 -13.24
C ASP A 9 -16.00 -8.79 -12.93
N LYS A 10 -16.37 -8.99 -11.66
CA LYS A 10 -17.75 -9.23 -11.20
C LYS A 10 -18.43 -10.45 -11.85
N LYS A 11 -17.67 -11.39 -12.41
CA LYS A 11 -18.18 -12.62 -13.03
C LYS A 11 -18.30 -13.72 -11.98
N ARG A 12 -19.51 -14.23 -11.75
CA ARG A 12 -19.79 -15.33 -10.81
C ARG A 12 -19.55 -16.70 -11.46
N GLY A 13 -19.43 -17.73 -10.62
CA GLY A 13 -19.41 -19.13 -11.06
C GLY A 13 -18.11 -19.59 -11.72
N LYS A 14 -17.01 -18.84 -11.57
CA LYS A 14 -15.70 -19.23 -12.09
C LYS A 14 -14.75 -19.59 -10.95
N LEU A 15 -14.07 -20.72 -11.12
CA LEU A 15 -12.91 -21.08 -10.31
C LEU A 15 -11.81 -20.03 -10.52
N GLN A 16 -11.18 -19.63 -9.43
CA GLN A 16 -10.13 -18.62 -9.40
C GLN A 16 -8.89 -19.19 -8.71
N ILE A 17 -7.74 -18.64 -9.06
CA ILE A 17 -6.46 -18.83 -8.38
C ILE A 17 -5.88 -17.42 -8.23
N VAL A 18 -5.33 -17.11 -7.06
CA VAL A 18 -4.67 -15.83 -6.82
C VAL A 18 -3.17 -16.02 -6.95
N PHE A 19 -2.52 -15.18 -7.76
CA PHE A 19 -1.07 -15.15 -7.88
C PHE A 19 -0.53 -13.88 -7.23
N GLY A 20 0.39 -14.04 -6.29
CA GLY A 20 1.20 -12.94 -5.75
C GLY A 20 2.53 -12.90 -6.49
N LEU A 21 2.89 -11.75 -7.05
CA LEU A 21 4.18 -11.52 -7.67
C LEU A 21 4.94 -10.49 -6.84
N LEU A 22 6.14 -10.87 -6.40
CA LEU A 22 7.05 -9.98 -5.71
C LEU A 22 8.13 -9.56 -6.68
N CYS A 23 8.37 -8.25 -6.75
CA CYS A 23 9.38 -7.65 -7.61
C CYS A 23 10.38 -6.84 -6.78
N ASN A 24 11.60 -6.73 -7.28
CA ASN A 24 12.57 -5.76 -6.78
C ASN A 24 12.18 -4.33 -7.24
N ARG A 25 13.01 -3.34 -6.88
CA ARG A 25 12.81 -1.92 -7.25
C ARG A 25 12.74 -1.67 -8.76
N GLU A 26 13.41 -2.49 -9.57
CA GLU A 26 13.42 -2.39 -11.04
C GLU A 26 12.20 -3.07 -11.67
N GLY A 27 11.31 -3.67 -10.86
CA GLY A 27 10.18 -4.45 -11.35
C GLY A 27 10.56 -5.89 -11.74
N CYS A 28 11.81 -6.32 -11.53
CA CYS A 28 12.25 -7.68 -11.80
C CYS A 28 11.59 -8.65 -10.81
N PRO A 29 10.85 -9.67 -11.29
CA PRO A 29 10.24 -10.67 -10.42
C PRO A 29 11.27 -11.47 -9.62
N ILE A 30 11.11 -11.52 -8.30
CA ILE A 30 11.97 -12.28 -7.38
C ILE A 30 11.27 -13.51 -6.80
N ALA A 31 9.94 -13.48 -6.68
CA ALA A 31 9.16 -14.61 -6.19
C ALA A 31 7.72 -14.60 -6.72
N VAL A 32 7.16 -15.80 -6.88
CA VAL A 32 5.75 -16.01 -7.17
C VAL A 32 5.13 -16.87 -6.07
N GLU A 33 3.91 -16.52 -5.69
CA GLU A 33 3.08 -17.23 -4.72
C GLU A 33 1.75 -17.59 -5.36
N VAL A 34 1.23 -18.77 -5.03
CA VAL A 34 -0.06 -19.23 -5.51
C VAL A 34 -0.97 -19.47 -4.31
N PHE A 35 -2.04 -18.70 -4.22
CA PHE A 35 -3.07 -18.82 -3.19
C PHE A 35 -4.35 -19.40 -3.76
N GLU A 36 -5.25 -19.80 -2.86
CA GLU A 36 -6.59 -20.21 -3.25
C GLU A 36 -7.41 -19.03 -3.78
N GLY A 37 -8.28 -19.28 -4.76
CA GLY A 37 -9.09 -18.25 -5.42
C GLY A 37 -10.02 -17.44 -4.52
N ASN A 38 -10.29 -17.92 -3.32
CA ASN A 38 -11.12 -17.29 -2.30
C ASN A 38 -10.32 -16.49 -1.26
N LYS A 39 -8.98 -16.48 -1.35
CA LYS A 39 -8.15 -15.69 -0.44
C LYS A 39 -8.11 -14.24 -0.89
N SER A 40 -8.31 -13.33 0.06
CA SER A 40 -8.05 -11.92 -0.17
C SER A 40 -6.57 -11.61 0.04
N ASP A 41 -6.02 -10.72 -0.79
CA ASP A 41 -4.65 -10.20 -0.72
C ASP A 41 -4.28 -9.77 0.71
N THR A 42 -5.28 -9.20 1.39
CA THR A 42 -5.26 -8.71 2.77
C THR A 42 -4.96 -9.74 3.87
N THR A 43 -5.04 -11.04 3.61
CA THR A 43 -4.74 -12.10 4.61
C THR A 43 -3.35 -12.71 4.46
N THR A 44 -2.58 -12.27 3.46
CA THR A 44 -1.35 -12.96 3.05
C THR A 44 -0.07 -12.21 3.42
N LEU A 45 -0.17 -10.94 3.77
CA LEU A 45 0.94 -9.97 3.79
C LEU A 45 2.05 -10.30 4.79
N GLY A 46 1.75 -10.44 6.09
CA GLY A 46 2.75 -10.80 7.11
C GLY A 46 3.53 -12.09 6.78
N LYS A 47 2.84 -13.13 6.30
CA LYS A 47 3.48 -14.39 5.88
C LYS A 47 4.42 -14.20 4.68
N GLN A 48 4.10 -13.26 3.79
CA GLN A 48 4.98 -12.93 2.67
C GLN A 48 6.25 -12.22 3.13
N ILE A 49 6.14 -11.29 4.08
CA ILE A 49 7.29 -10.59 4.65
C ILE A 49 8.27 -11.60 5.26
N GLU A 50 7.82 -12.49 6.13
CA GLU A 50 8.69 -13.52 6.73
C GLU A 50 9.33 -14.40 5.67
N LYS A 51 8.53 -14.85 4.69
CA LYS A 51 9.02 -15.72 3.63
C LYS A 51 10.12 -15.05 2.80
N VAL A 52 9.96 -13.77 2.45
CA VAL A 52 10.99 -13.03 1.70
C VAL A 52 12.26 -12.90 2.54
N ARG A 53 12.15 -12.51 3.82
CA ARG A 53 13.30 -12.38 4.72
C ARG A 53 14.08 -13.69 4.83
N HIS A 54 13.39 -14.80 5.10
CA HIS A 54 14.04 -16.10 5.27
C HIS A 54 14.55 -16.68 3.96
N ARG A 55 13.78 -16.59 2.88
CA ARG A 55 14.15 -17.20 1.59
C ARG A 55 15.33 -16.51 0.92
N PHE A 56 15.42 -15.19 1.04
CA PHE A 56 16.45 -14.40 0.37
C PHE A 56 17.52 -13.86 1.30
N GLY A 57 17.41 -14.09 2.62
CA GLY A 57 18.37 -13.58 3.60
C GLY A 57 18.38 -12.05 3.70
N ILE A 58 17.27 -11.39 3.35
CA ILE A 58 17.17 -9.93 3.32
C ILE A 58 16.68 -9.45 4.69
N SER A 59 17.52 -8.69 5.40
CA SER A 59 17.14 -8.08 6.68
C SER A 59 16.30 -6.83 6.51
N LYS A 60 16.65 -5.94 5.56
CA LYS A 60 15.95 -4.68 5.30
C LYS A 60 15.03 -4.77 4.11
N ILE A 61 13.73 -4.58 4.34
CA ILE A 61 12.71 -4.64 3.29
C ILE A 61 11.90 -3.35 3.31
N ILE A 62 11.68 -2.77 2.13
CA ILE A 62 10.69 -1.71 1.92
C ILE A 62 9.51 -2.32 1.17
N TRP A 63 8.36 -2.44 1.81
CA TRP A 63 7.17 -2.99 1.18
C TRP A 63 6.34 -1.91 0.50
N VAL A 64 6.08 -2.05 -0.80
CA VAL A 64 5.28 -1.09 -1.56
C VAL A 64 3.93 -1.72 -1.88
N GLY A 65 2.84 -1.02 -1.55
CA GLY A 65 1.51 -1.53 -1.80
C GLY A 65 0.46 -0.43 -1.81
N ASP A 66 -0.69 -0.73 -2.42
CA ASP A 66 -1.81 0.19 -2.36
C ASP A 66 -2.44 0.23 -0.95
N ARG A 67 -3.37 1.17 -0.77
CA ARG A 67 -4.00 1.43 0.52
C ARG A 67 -4.95 0.32 0.98
N GLY A 68 -5.46 -0.51 0.07
CA GLY A 68 -6.27 -1.68 0.38
C GLY A 68 -5.40 -2.83 0.91
N MET A 69 -4.18 -2.97 0.39
CA MET A 69 -3.20 -3.94 0.86
C MET A 69 -2.57 -3.51 2.19
N ILE A 70 -1.98 -2.32 2.26
CA ILE A 70 -1.29 -1.80 3.45
C ILE A 70 -2.21 -0.83 4.17
N THR A 71 -2.99 -1.36 5.11
CA THR A 71 -3.90 -0.57 5.96
C THR A 71 -3.26 -0.19 7.28
N GLN A 72 -3.75 0.87 7.94
CA GLN A 72 -3.25 1.26 9.27
C GLN A 72 -3.30 0.09 10.26
N THR A 73 -4.41 -0.63 10.31
CA THR A 73 -4.55 -1.82 11.17
C THR A 73 -3.50 -2.89 10.88
N ARG A 74 -3.01 -3.03 9.65
CA ARG A 74 -1.91 -3.95 9.34
C ARG A 74 -0.56 -3.38 9.71
N ILE A 75 -0.36 -2.08 9.50
CA ILE A 75 0.87 -1.42 9.93
C ILE A 75 1.07 -1.70 11.42
N ASP A 76 0.05 -1.39 12.23
CA ASP A 76 0.11 -1.52 13.69
C ASP A 76 0.25 -2.98 14.17
N LYS A 77 -0.28 -3.96 13.42
CA LYS A 77 -0.29 -5.38 13.84
C LYS A 77 0.83 -6.22 13.25
N GLU A 78 1.16 -5.97 11.99
CA GLU A 78 2.06 -6.80 11.19
C GLU A 78 3.38 -6.09 10.92
N PHE A 79 3.38 -4.79 10.61
CA PHE A 79 4.62 -4.10 10.19
C PHE A 79 5.46 -3.64 11.37
N SER A 80 4.83 -3.04 12.38
CA SER A 80 5.50 -2.55 13.60
C SER A 80 6.20 -3.65 14.41
N SER A 81 5.93 -4.92 14.11
CA SER A 81 6.58 -6.08 14.74
C SER A 81 7.98 -6.39 14.19
N TYR A 82 8.42 -5.72 13.11
CA TYR A 82 9.71 -5.96 12.48
C TYR A 82 10.58 -4.69 12.52
N GLU A 83 11.75 -4.75 13.16
CA GLU A 83 12.67 -3.59 13.29
C GLU A 83 13.22 -3.08 11.94
N ASP A 84 13.39 -3.96 10.95
CA ASP A 84 13.97 -3.63 9.64
C ASP A 84 12.92 -3.76 8.51
N LEU A 85 11.72 -3.21 8.73
CA LEU A 85 10.66 -3.22 7.73
C LEU A 85 10.06 -1.81 7.57
N ASP A 86 10.30 -1.22 6.42
CA ASP A 86 9.65 0.03 6.00
C ASP A 86 8.51 -0.27 5.02
N TRP A 87 7.64 0.71 4.80
CA TRP A 87 6.55 0.58 3.84
C TRP A 87 6.23 1.89 3.11
N ILE A 88 5.70 1.74 1.89
CA ILE A 88 5.14 2.83 1.09
C ILE A 88 3.69 2.45 0.75
N THR A 89 2.75 3.27 1.22
CA THR A 89 1.32 3.13 0.94
C THR A 89 0.71 4.48 0.55
N ALA A 90 -0.46 4.43 -0.07
CA ALA A 90 -1.13 5.63 -0.54
C ALA A 90 -2.11 6.19 0.50
N LEU A 91 -2.15 7.51 0.70
CA LEU A 91 -3.15 8.14 1.56
C LEU A 91 -4.57 8.00 0.99
N THR A 92 -5.56 7.91 1.89
CA THR A 92 -6.99 8.00 1.54
C THR A 92 -7.43 9.45 1.32
N ALA A 93 -8.54 9.67 0.61
CA ALA A 93 -9.09 11.02 0.40
C ALA A 93 -9.39 11.76 1.73
N PRO A 94 -9.98 11.12 2.77
CA PRO A 94 -10.15 11.77 4.07
C PRO A 94 -8.85 12.18 4.74
N GLN A 95 -7.80 11.35 4.66
CA GLN A 95 -6.49 11.67 5.23
C GLN A 95 -5.84 12.85 4.52
N ILE A 96 -5.90 12.86 3.18
CA ILE A 96 -5.41 13.98 2.35
C ILE A 96 -6.15 15.27 2.73
N LYS A 97 -7.47 15.20 2.83
CA LYS A 97 -8.30 16.34 3.21
C LYS A 97 -7.94 16.89 4.60
N LYS A 98 -7.77 16.02 5.59
CA LYS A 98 -7.34 16.40 6.94
C LYS A 98 -5.99 17.14 6.91
N LEU A 99 -5.01 16.62 6.18
CA LEU A 99 -3.69 17.24 6.05
C LEU A 99 -3.73 18.59 5.31
N ALA A 100 -4.61 18.72 4.32
CA ALA A 100 -4.84 19.99 3.63
C ALA A 100 -5.52 21.03 4.54
N GLU A 101 -6.53 20.62 5.33
CA GLU A 101 -7.22 21.48 6.30
C GLU A 101 -6.28 21.98 7.41
N GLN A 102 -5.35 21.12 7.85
CA GLN A 102 -4.28 21.49 8.79
C GLN A 102 -3.17 22.35 8.17
N LYS A 103 -3.23 22.66 6.86
CA LYS A 103 -2.21 23.38 6.09
C LYS A 103 -0.83 22.71 6.11
N VAL A 104 -0.77 21.41 6.41
CA VAL A 104 0.45 20.59 6.29
C VAL A 104 0.80 20.42 4.81
N ILE A 105 -0.20 20.19 3.97
CA ILE A 105 -0.04 20.16 2.52
C ILE A 105 -0.39 21.53 1.94
N GLN A 106 0.60 22.26 1.44
CA GLN A 106 0.39 23.54 0.76
C GLN A 106 0.21 23.32 -0.74
N LEU A 107 -0.99 23.57 -1.26
CA LEU A 107 -1.32 23.30 -2.67
C LEU A 107 -0.45 24.08 -3.67
N GLY A 108 0.01 25.29 -3.31
CA GLY A 108 0.90 26.09 -4.15
C GLY A 108 2.29 25.48 -4.36
N LEU A 109 2.75 24.58 -3.48
CA LEU A 109 4.02 23.88 -3.68
C LEU A 109 3.98 22.94 -4.90
N PHE A 110 2.78 22.55 -5.32
CA PHE A 110 2.59 21.65 -6.43
C PHE A 110 2.49 22.34 -7.79
N ASP A 111 2.48 23.69 -7.81
CA ASP A 111 2.52 24.46 -9.05
C ASP A 111 3.91 24.41 -9.70
N GLU A 112 4.96 24.20 -8.88
CA GLU A 112 6.35 24.07 -9.33
C GLU A 112 6.90 22.62 -9.23
N GLN A 113 6.44 21.83 -8.25
CA GLN A 113 6.93 20.46 -8.02
C GLN A 113 5.80 19.43 -7.86
N ASN A 114 5.79 18.38 -8.69
CA ASN A 114 4.71 17.37 -8.65
C ASN A 114 4.74 16.44 -7.43
N LEU A 115 5.76 16.53 -6.57
CA LEU A 115 5.96 15.70 -5.38
C LEU A 115 6.42 16.56 -4.22
N VAL A 116 5.78 16.40 -3.08
CA VAL A 116 6.16 17.07 -1.83
C VAL A 116 6.14 16.04 -0.70
N GLU A 117 7.23 15.99 0.05
CA GLU A 117 7.32 15.27 1.32
C GLU A 117 6.79 16.18 2.43
N VAL A 118 5.92 15.66 3.28
CA VAL A 118 5.35 16.40 4.40
C VAL A 118 5.60 15.66 5.71
N GLU A 119 5.77 16.41 6.79
CA GLU A 119 5.79 15.87 8.15
C GLU A 119 4.51 16.28 8.87
N SER A 120 3.89 15.36 9.60
CA SER A 120 2.68 15.64 10.39
C SER A 120 2.73 14.87 11.70
N GLY A 121 2.36 15.54 12.79
CA GLY A 121 2.21 14.89 14.10
C GLY A 121 1.12 13.80 14.13
N ASP A 122 0.22 13.78 13.13
CA ASP A 122 -0.74 12.69 12.95
C ASP A 122 -0.08 11.38 12.47
N TYR A 123 1.15 11.46 11.95
CA TYR A 123 1.93 10.34 11.42
C TYR A 123 3.37 10.42 11.95
N PRO A 124 3.60 10.18 13.25
CA PRO A 124 4.92 10.39 13.86
C PRO A 124 5.99 9.42 13.33
N GLU A 125 5.59 8.23 12.86
CA GLU A 125 6.51 7.18 12.37
C GLU A 125 6.48 7.02 10.84
N VAL A 126 5.72 7.85 10.12
CA VAL A 126 5.57 7.75 8.67
C VAL A 126 5.71 9.14 8.08
N ARG A 127 6.42 9.26 6.95
CA ARG A 127 6.47 10.51 6.19
C ARG A 127 5.53 10.44 5.00
N PRO A 128 4.38 11.15 5.02
CA PRO A 128 3.53 11.18 3.86
C PRO A 128 4.19 11.89 2.69
N VAL A 129 4.12 11.27 1.51
CA VAL A 129 4.48 11.90 0.23
C VAL A 129 3.20 12.13 -0.56
N ALA A 130 2.96 13.37 -0.97
CA ALA A 130 1.80 13.76 -1.77
C ALA A 130 2.21 14.07 -3.21
N ASN A 131 1.30 13.83 -4.15
CA ASN A 131 1.44 14.20 -5.57
C ASN A 131 0.19 14.97 -6.02
N LEU A 132 0.39 16.01 -6.84
CA LEU A 132 -0.64 16.93 -7.35
C LEU A 132 -1.86 16.21 -7.95
N ILE A 133 -1.66 15.09 -8.67
CA ILE A 133 -2.74 14.34 -9.32
C ILE A 133 -3.76 13.84 -8.29
N ARG A 134 -3.31 13.45 -7.09
CA ARG A 134 -4.17 12.89 -6.03
C ARG A 134 -4.86 13.98 -5.21
N LEU A 135 -4.24 15.15 -5.08
CA LEU A 135 -4.78 16.31 -4.35
C LEU A 135 -5.96 16.95 -5.07
N ARG A 136 -5.89 17.13 -6.40
CA ARG A 136 -7.03 17.64 -7.18
C ARG A 136 -8.25 16.74 -7.05
N LYS A 137 -8.06 15.42 -7.02
CA LYS A 137 -9.18 14.47 -6.89
C LYS A 137 -9.86 14.54 -5.52
N ALA A 138 -9.12 14.80 -4.44
CA ALA A 138 -9.70 14.98 -3.10
C ALA A 138 -10.47 16.32 -2.96
N HIS A 139 -10.13 17.33 -3.76
CA HIS A 139 -10.82 18.62 -3.77
C HIS A 139 -12.09 18.62 -4.65
N LEU A 140 -12.10 17.80 -5.72
CA LEU A 140 -13.20 17.71 -6.70
C LEU A 140 -14.39 16.82 -6.27
N GLU A 141 -14.37 16.22 -5.07
CA GLU A 141 -15.53 15.48 -4.50
C GLU A 141 -16.39 16.34 -3.56
N LYS A 142 -16.15 17.66 -3.54
CA LYS A 142 -17.05 18.65 -2.96
C LYS A 142 -17.45 19.63 -4.06
N ASP A 143 -18.42 19.23 -4.87
CA ASP A 143 -19.42 20.07 -5.53
C ASP A 143 -20.51 19.15 -6.13
#